data_AF-A0A0G1JKS5-F1
#
_entry.id   AF-A0A0G1JKS5-F1
#
_cell.length_a   1.000
_cell.length_b   1.000
_cell.length_c   1.000
_cell.angle_alpha   90.00
_cell.angle_beta   90.00
_cell.angle_gamma   90.00
#
_symmetry.space_group_name_H-M   'P 1'
#
loop_
_entity.id
_entity.type
_entity.pdbx_description
1 polymer ?
#
loop_
_entity_poly.entity_id
_entity_poly.type
_entity_poly.pdbx_seq_one_letter_code
_entity_poly.pdbx_strand_id
1 'polypeptide(L)'
;GEVTTTSVPFSWNATAAWGNECTGTTRSYNLCVGTNATNPCTGGSAYNTSDGTAPLTNYTATVSVGTKYWNVKATNKSGTVSPSSEIRSFCVEGFDVANPAYVSNWTACDANHEHARTCREDCGTDDCAGIPLTEDCLGEVRGTIFNASDYSSCPAFDPATGYLTGLPAGIGLANRSFGFSDQSSVAPHPWSPLSATTTDSNGNYAIRVYAPANYGYDFSALSDIYEVAGGPKLTCNTSVAVVPSNPITCLTQPCSVVNNMSFGFWRIYSGWWQAVGGSVYGDDGIRSEIPSGLPTEMSLILPDTTIGNRVGFLAYGVPRPADMLGSNPSAQVSYKLWEKESKYGGQVYDWSFYDKRFNLFAKTVWTDGQAINYDDAGAGYQIFKSAGSITSFGFNPTGTQKAIFHVNGDIRITGNITVPNGAFLAVIAKGTITFDPGVTRADGWYVGANIAVPCLDADSNGCDKTDSQFLGNGSFIGWRLRRSLPTGRIYTTMHPNR
;
A
#
# COMPACT_ATOMS: atom_id res chain seq x y z
N GLY A 1 -52.21 6.79 -22.86
CA GLY A 1 -51.10 7.48 -22.18
C GLY A 1 -50.32 6.45 -21.41
N GLU A 2 -49.02 6.67 -21.24
CA GLU A 2 -48.10 5.72 -20.60
C GLU A 2 -47.52 6.37 -19.36
N VAL A 3 -47.29 5.57 -18.31
CA VAL A 3 -46.76 6.02 -17.03
C VAL A 3 -45.75 4.99 -16.53
N THR A 4 -44.54 5.44 -16.25
CA THR A 4 -43.39 4.59 -15.89
C THR A 4 -43.30 4.24 -14.40
N THR A 5 -44.32 4.61 -13.61
CA THR A 5 -44.32 4.34 -12.17
C THR A 5 -45.71 3.89 -11.71
N THR A 6 -45.73 3.06 -10.66
CA THR A 6 -46.98 2.62 -10.02
C THR A 6 -47.67 3.74 -9.23
N SER A 7 -47.03 4.89 -9.03
CA SER A 7 -47.62 6.08 -8.39
C SER A 7 -48.16 7.03 -9.46
N VAL A 8 -49.43 6.88 -9.81
CA VAL A 8 -50.02 7.54 -10.97
C VAL A 8 -50.82 8.77 -10.55
N PRO A 9 -50.46 9.97 -11.02
CA PRO A 9 -51.26 11.17 -10.77
C PRO A 9 -52.46 11.23 -11.73
N PHE A 10 -53.65 11.41 -11.16
CA PHE A 10 -54.89 11.63 -11.89
C PHE A 10 -55.34 13.08 -11.68
N SER A 11 -55.84 13.69 -12.74
CA SER A 11 -56.47 15.01 -12.67
C SER A 11 -57.71 15.05 -13.55
N TRP A 12 -58.71 15.82 -13.14
CA TRP A 12 -59.98 15.98 -13.85
C TRP A 12 -60.52 17.40 -13.70
N ASN A 13 -61.48 17.76 -14.54
CA ASN A 13 -62.14 19.07 -14.41
C ASN A 13 -63.20 19.03 -13.31
N ALA A 14 -63.32 20.12 -12.55
CA ALA A 14 -64.35 20.24 -11.53
C ALA A 14 -65.77 20.25 -12.14
N THR A 15 -66.73 19.63 -11.45
CA THR A 15 -68.14 19.71 -11.76
C THR A 15 -68.64 21.16 -11.63
N ALA A 16 -69.10 21.73 -12.73
CA ALA A 16 -69.55 23.13 -12.80
C ALA A 16 -70.94 23.36 -12.17
N ALA A 17 -71.79 22.33 -12.11
CA ALA A 17 -73.14 22.39 -11.53
C ALA A 17 -73.45 21.13 -10.72
N TRP A 18 -73.72 21.30 -9.42
CA TRP A 18 -73.91 20.20 -8.46
C TRP A 18 -75.37 19.79 -8.24
N GLY A 19 -76.29 20.35 -9.02
CA GLY A 19 -77.73 20.11 -8.89
C GLY A 19 -78.30 20.65 -7.58
N ASN A 20 -79.41 20.08 -7.12
CA ASN A 20 -80.05 20.45 -5.87
C ASN A 20 -79.29 19.86 -4.68
N GLU A 21 -78.83 20.68 -3.75
CA GLU A 21 -78.04 20.28 -2.59
C GLU A 21 -78.82 20.54 -1.30
N CYS A 22 -79.07 19.52 -0.49
CA CYS A 22 -79.58 19.68 0.87
C CYS A 22 -78.49 20.27 1.80
N THR A 23 -78.84 20.65 3.04
CA THR A 23 -77.97 21.30 4.04
C THR A 23 -76.74 20.49 4.52
N GLY A 24 -76.36 19.42 3.82
CA GLY A 24 -75.15 18.64 4.07
C GLY A 24 -73.87 19.45 3.81
N THR A 25 -72.74 18.98 4.35
CA THR A 25 -71.49 19.77 4.39
C THR A 25 -70.46 19.39 3.34
N THR A 26 -70.53 18.19 2.74
CA THR A 26 -69.40 17.64 1.98
C THR A 26 -69.79 17.26 0.55
N ARG A 27 -68.99 17.72 -0.42
CA ARG A 27 -68.97 17.19 -1.79
C ARG A 27 -67.80 16.23 -1.93
N SER A 28 -67.92 15.25 -2.82
CA SER A 28 -66.82 14.31 -3.07
C SER A 28 -66.72 13.91 -4.53
N TYR A 29 -65.51 13.48 -4.89
CA TYR A 29 -65.29 12.70 -6.10
C TYR A 29 -64.92 11.27 -5.73
N ASN A 30 -65.37 10.33 -6.55
CA ASN A 30 -64.99 8.94 -6.50
C ASN A 30 -64.22 8.61 -7.78
N LEU A 31 -62.90 8.45 -7.66
CA LEU A 31 -62.01 8.00 -8.72
C LEU A 31 -62.00 6.46 -8.70
N CYS A 32 -62.32 5.83 -9.82
CA CYS A 32 -62.14 4.39 -9.99
C CYS A 32 -60.99 4.11 -10.94
N VAL A 33 -60.11 3.18 -10.57
CA VAL A 33 -59.02 2.69 -11.41
C VAL A 33 -59.02 1.16 -11.38
N GLY A 34 -59.05 0.53 -12.55
CA GLY A 34 -59.12 -0.93 -12.66
C GLY A 34 -58.71 -1.49 -14.02
N THR A 35 -58.82 -2.80 -14.19
CA THR A 35 -58.45 -3.52 -15.43
C THR A 35 -59.60 -3.70 -16.41
N ASN A 36 -60.84 -3.40 -16.00
CA ASN A 36 -62.03 -3.61 -16.80
C ASN A 36 -62.32 -2.38 -17.68
N ALA A 37 -62.30 -2.58 -19.00
CA ALA A 37 -62.50 -1.54 -20.01
C ALA A 37 -63.90 -0.91 -20.03
N THR A 38 -64.92 -1.63 -19.55
CA THR A 38 -66.32 -1.16 -19.55
C THR A 38 -66.76 -0.60 -18.21
N ASN A 39 -66.12 -1.01 -17.11
CA ASN A 39 -66.37 -0.46 -15.78
C ASN A 39 -65.11 -0.54 -14.88
N PRO A 40 -64.32 0.54 -14.80
CA PRO A 40 -63.11 0.60 -13.97
C PRO A 40 -63.34 0.29 -12.48
N CYS A 41 -64.54 0.49 -11.96
CA CYS A 41 -64.86 0.23 -10.57
C CYS A 41 -65.08 -1.27 -10.27
N THR A 42 -65.34 -2.09 -11.29
CA THR A 42 -65.58 -3.54 -11.11
C THR A 42 -64.25 -4.29 -11.15
N GLY A 43 -63.81 -4.77 -9.98
CA GLY A 43 -62.50 -5.43 -9.83
C GLY A 43 -61.32 -4.46 -9.74
N GLY A 44 -61.58 -3.16 -9.57
CA GLY A 44 -60.59 -2.10 -9.39
C GLY A 44 -60.62 -1.46 -8.00
N SER A 45 -59.77 -0.47 -7.79
CA SER A 45 -59.73 0.34 -6.57
C SER A 45 -60.54 1.63 -6.76
N ALA A 46 -61.30 1.99 -5.72
CA ALA A 46 -62.09 3.21 -5.68
C ALA A 46 -61.56 4.15 -4.59
N TYR A 47 -61.26 5.38 -4.96
CA TYR A 47 -60.67 6.39 -4.07
C TYR A 47 -61.64 7.55 -3.93
N ASN A 48 -62.02 7.83 -2.69
CA ASN A 48 -62.90 8.96 -2.37
C ASN A 48 -62.05 10.16 -1.97
N THR A 49 -62.22 11.28 -2.67
CA THR A 49 -61.69 12.58 -2.25
C THR A 49 -62.84 13.43 -1.73
N SER A 50 -62.73 13.91 -0.48
CA SER A 50 -63.76 14.73 0.16
C SER A 50 -63.27 16.16 0.34
N ASP A 51 -64.13 17.12 0.02
CA ASP A 51 -63.84 18.52 0.15
C ASP A 51 -64.36 19.10 1.49
N GLY A 52 -63.47 19.71 2.27
CA GLY A 52 -63.81 20.57 3.40
C GLY A 52 -63.99 22.06 3.04
N THR A 53 -63.38 22.59 1.96
CA THR A 53 -63.59 23.98 1.43
C THR A 53 -63.12 24.29 -0.03
N ALA A 54 -62.36 23.43 -0.75
CA ALA A 54 -62.17 23.47 -2.21
C ALA A 54 -62.05 22.06 -2.87
N PRO A 55 -62.68 21.80 -4.03
CA PRO A 55 -62.73 20.46 -4.63
C PRO A 55 -61.34 19.98 -5.07
N LEU A 56 -60.85 18.87 -4.49
CA LEU A 56 -59.66 18.18 -4.96
C LEU A 56 -59.94 17.59 -6.35
N THR A 57 -59.43 18.25 -7.39
CA THR A 57 -59.52 17.84 -8.80
C THR A 57 -58.34 17.00 -9.25
N ASN A 58 -57.54 16.52 -8.31
CA ASN A 58 -56.42 15.63 -8.54
C ASN A 58 -56.30 14.59 -7.40
N TYR A 59 -55.71 13.45 -7.72
CA TYR A 59 -55.40 12.40 -6.77
C TYR A 59 -54.27 11.53 -7.29
N THR A 60 -53.31 11.16 -6.45
CA THR A 60 -52.27 10.19 -6.81
C THR A 60 -52.64 8.83 -6.24
N ALA A 61 -52.84 7.84 -7.11
CA ALA A 61 -53.15 6.48 -6.70
C ALA A 61 -51.98 5.54 -6.97
N THR A 62 -51.81 4.54 -6.11
CA THR A 62 -50.93 3.40 -6.39
C THR A 62 -51.68 2.38 -7.25
N VAL A 63 -51.19 2.14 -8.46
CA VAL A 63 -51.84 1.32 -9.48
C VAL A 63 -50.90 0.19 -9.90
N SER A 64 -51.45 -1.02 -10.08
CA SER A 64 -50.67 -2.16 -10.56
C SER A 64 -50.29 -2.02 -12.04
N VAL A 65 -49.20 -2.69 -12.43
CA VAL A 65 -48.66 -2.71 -13.80
C VAL A 65 -49.63 -3.31 -14.82
N GLY A 66 -49.45 -2.97 -16.10
CA GLY A 66 -50.27 -3.38 -17.24
C GLY A 66 -51.37 -2.37 -17.59
N THR A 67 -52.15 -2.65 -18.63
CA THR A 67 -53.24 -1.76 -19.10
C THR A 67 -54.29 -1.51 -18.02
N LYS A 68 -54.65 -0.26 -17.82
CA LYS A 68 -55.64 0.21 -16.86
C LYS A 68 -56.63 1.17 -17.48
N TYR A 69 -57.78 1.23 -16.83
CA TYR A 69 -58.88 2.10 -17.17
C TYR A 69 -59.28 2.87 -15.94
N TRP A 70 -59.70 4.12 -16.12
CA TRP A 70 -60.17 4.93 -15.03
C TRP A 70 -61.31 5.86 -15.45
N ASN A 71 -62.12 6.22 -14.46
CA ASN A 71 -63.13 7.26 -14.57
C ASN A 71 -63.36 7.90 -13.21
N VAL A 72 -64.09 9.01 -13.19
CA VAL A 72 -64.46 9.71 -11.96
C VAL A 72 -65.96 10.00 -11.94
N LYS A 73 -66.56 9.93 -10.76
CA LYS A 73 -67.94 10.36 -10.48
C LYS A 73 -67.94 11.41 -9.38
N ALA A 74 -68.89 12.31 -9.42
CA ALA A 74 -69.09 13.33 -8.40
C ALA A 74 -70.31 12.98 -7.55
N THR A 75 -70.22 13.19 -6.24
CA THR A 75 -71.34 13.05 -5.30
C THR A 75 -71.57 14.39 -4.62
N ASN A 76 -72.78 14.92 -4.75
CA ASN A 76 -73.16 16.19 -4.14
C ASN A 76 -73.53 16.02 -2.65
N LYS A 77 -73.84 17.13 -1.98
CA LYS A 77 -74.17 17.15 -0.53
C LYS A 77 -75.43 16.39 -0.14
N SER A 78 -76.33 16.11 -1.08
CA SER A 78 -77.53 15.28 -0.86
C SER A 78 -77.28 13.79 -1.12
N GLY A 79 -76.05 13.38 -1.44
CA GLY A 79 -75.71 12.01 -1.77
C GLY A 79 -76.11 11.60 -3.19
N THR A 80 -76.50 12.56 -4.04
CA THR A 80 -76.82 12.31 -5.45
C THR A 80 -75.52 12.15 -6.23
N VAL A 81 -75.39 11.03 -6.94
CA VAL A 81 -74.20 10.65 -7.71
C VAL A 81 -74.38 11.03 -9.19
N SER A 82 -73.37 11.66 -9.79
CA SER A 82 -73.36 11.99 -11.20
C SER A 82 -73.20 10.75 -12.09
N PRO A 83 -73.52 10.83 -13.39
CA PRO A 83 -72.97 9.93 -14.38
C PRO A 83 -71.43 9.87 -14.29
N SER A 84 -70.86 8.77 -14.78
CA SER A 84 -69.40 8.62 -14.82
C SER A 84 -68.82 9.51 -15.91
N SER A 85 -67.62 10.05 -15.68
CA SER A 85 -66.82 10.59 -16.77
C SER A 85 -66.58 9.53 -17.85
N GLU A 86 -66.16 9.99 -19.03
CA GLU A 86 -65.58 9.12 -20.04
C GLU A 86 -64.51 8.21 -19.42
N ILE A 87 -64.53 6.93 -19.79
CA ILE A 87 -63.51 5.97 -19.38
C ILE A 87 -62.26 6.23 -20.22
N ARG A 88 -61.15 6.49 -19.52
CA ARG A 88 -59.85 6.71 -20.15
C ARG A 88 -58.96 5.50 -19.89
N SER A 89 -58.16 5.12 -20.88
CA SER A 89 -57.16 4.07 -20.75
C SER A 89 -55.74 4.62 -20.63
N PHE A 90 -54.91 3.91 -19.91
CA PHE A 90 -53.48 4.17 -19.77
C PHE A 90 -52.74 2.86 -19.50
N CYS A 91 -51.45 2.84 -19.79
CA CYS A 91 -50.55 1.76 -19.42
C CYS A 91 -49.72 2.19 -18.21
N VAL A 92 -49.60 1.30 -17.22
CA VAL A 92 -48.64 1.44 -16.12
C VAL A 92 -47.52 0.44 -16.36
N GLU A 93 -46.32 0.92 -16.54
CA GLU A 93 -45.17 0.06 -16.75
C GLU A 93 -44.49 -0.28 -15.42
N GLY A 94 -44.01 -1.51 -15.35
CA GLY A 94 -43.24 -2.04 -14.23
C GLY A 94 -41.75 -2.16 -14.49
N PHE A 95 -41.27 -1.68 -15.65
CA PHE A 95 -39.89 -1.92 -16.06
C PHE A 95 -38.91 -1.40 -15.01
N ASP A 96 -38.07 -2.32 -14.54
CA ASP A 96 -36.98 -2.09 -13.61
C ASP A 96 -35.81 -2.95 -14.07
N VAL A 97 -34.68 -2.31 -14.38
CA VAL A 97 -33.43 -2.95 -14.85
C VAL A 97 -32.86 -3.96 -13.85
N ALA A 98 -33.29 -3.90 -12.59
CA ALA A 98 -32.91 -4.84 -11.53
C ALA A 98 -33.91 -5.99 -11.34
N ASN A 99 -35.08 -5.95 -11.98
CA ASN A 99 -36.14 -6.94 -11.78
C ASN A 99 -36.09 -8.04 -12.86
N PRO A 100 -35.78 -9.30 -12.49
CA PRO A 100 -35.63 -10.41 -13.44
C PRO A 100 -36.93 -10.81 -14.15
N ALA A 101 -38.09 -10.27 -13.75
CA ALA A 101 -39.34 -10.45 -14.49
C ALA A 101 -39.39 -9.63 -15.80
N TYR A 102 -38.54 -8.60 -15.92
CA TYR A 102 -38.54 -7.64 -17.03
C TYR A 102 -37.23 -7.61 -17.83
N VAL A 103 -36.23 -8.38 -17.43
CA VAL A 103 -34.96 -8.55 -18.16
C VAL A 103 -34.59 -10.03 -18.22
N SER A 104 -34.10 -10.49 -19.38
CA SER A 104 -33.59 -11.85 -19.52
C SER A 104 -32.29 -12.04 -18.76
N ASN A 105 -31.87 -13.29 -18.61
CA ASN A 105 -30.47 -13.61 -18.30
C ASN A 105 -29.55 -12.96 -19.34
N TRP A 106 -28.33 -12.68 -18.92
CA TRP A 106 -27.27 -12.25 -19.83
C TRP A 106 -26.87 -13.37 -20.77
N THR A 107 -26.39 -13.02 -21.97
CA THR A 107 -25.62 -13.95 -22.80
C THR A 107 -24.27 -14.26 -22.16
N ALA A 108 -23.58 -15.26 -22.70
CA ALA A 108 -22.16 -15.40 -22.42
C ALA A 108 -21.40 -14.16 -22.94
N CYS A 109 -20.26 -13.87 -22.32
CA CYS A 109 -19.37 -12.81 -22.78
C CYS A 109 -18.83 -13.15 -24.17
N ASP A 110 -18.84 -12.16 -25.05
CA ASP A 110 -18.32 -12.29 -26.41
C ASP A 110 -16.83 -11.93 -26.50
N ALA A 111 -16.31 -11.85 -27.72
CA ALA A 111 -14.91 -11.54 -28.00
C ALA A 111 -14.51 -10.08 -27.68
N ASN A 112 -15.48 -9.18 -27.50
CA ASN A 112 -15.25 -7.80 -27.07
C ASN A 112 -15.35 -7.64 -25.55
N HIS A 113 -15.52 -8.75 -24.81
CA HIS A 113 -15.90 -8.75 -23.40
C HIS A 113 -17.22 -8.05 -23.13
N GLU A 114 -18.17 -8.13 -24.06
CA GLU A 114 -19.51 -7.62 -23.84
C GLU A 114 -20.47 -8.79 -23.64
N HIS A 115 -21.54 -8.54 -22.89
CA HIS A 115 -22.69 -9.43 -22.90
C HIS A 115 -23.98 -8.64 -23.06
N ALA A 116 -24.99 -9.32 -23.60
CA ALA A 116 -26.26 -8.73 -23.97
C ALA A 116 -27.40 -9.37 -23.19
N ARG A 117 -28.45 -8.60 -22.92
CA ARG A 117 -29.75 -9.13 -22.49
C ARG A 117 -30.89 -8.39 -23.15
N THR A 118 -32.04 -9.05 -23.21
CA THR A 118 -33.27 -8.46 -23.73
C THR A 118 -34.15 -8.00 -22.58
N CYS A 119 -34.76 -6.82 -22.70
CA CYS A 119 -35.83 -6.40 -21.80
C CYS A 119 -37.22 -6.78 -22.34
N ARG A 120 -38.20 -6.84 -21.43
CA ARG A 120 -39.61 -7.09 -21.73
C ARG A 120 -40.45 -6.01 -21.06
N GLU A 121 -41.39 -5.45 -21.81
CA GLU A 121 -42.41 -4.52 -21.31
C GLU A 121 -43.79 -5.19 -21.22
N ASP A 122 -44.70 -4.60 -20.42
CA ASP A 122 -46.03 -5.17 -20.15
C ASP A 122 -47.14 -4.60 -21.06
N CYS A 123 -47.01 -3.36 -21.54
CA CYS A 123 -47.91 -2.67 -22.48
C CYS A 123 -47.26 -1.37 -22.95
N GLY A 124 -47.75 -0.72 -24.02
CA GLY A 124 -47.29 0.62 -24.43
C GLY A 124 -46.72 0.70 -25.85
N THR A 125 -46.04 1.81 -26.16
CA THR A 125 -45.15 1.91 -27.34
C THR A 125 -43.79 1.40 -26.88
N ASP A 126 -43.23 0.44 -27.60
CA ASP A 126 -42.03 -0.30 -27.15
C ASP A 126 -40.80 0.61 -27.09
N ASP A 127 -40.48 1.12 -25.90
CA ASP A 127 -39.26 1.88 -25.60
C ASP A 127 -38.05 0.91 -25.40
N CYS A 128 -38.34 -0.40 -25.35
CA CYS A 128 -37.38 -1.51 -25.31
C CYS A 128 -37.16 -2.20 -26.68
N ALA A 129 -37.66 -1.63 -27.78
CA ALA A 129 -37.69 -2.30 -29.09
C ALA A 129 -36.29 -2.54 -29.69
N GLY A 130 -35.78 -3.76 -29.52
CA GLY A 130 -34.80 -4.38 -30.43
C GLY A 130 -33.33 -4.00 -30.25
N ILE A 131 -32.98 -3.21 -29.24
CA ILE A 131 -31.57 -2.95 -28.90
C ILE A 131 -31.21 -3.76 -27.65
N PRO A 132 -30.34 -4.79 -27.75
CA PRO A 132 -29.85 -5.49 -26.58
C PRO A 132 -29.22 -4.50 -25.61
N LEU A 133 -29.64 -4.55 -24.34
CA LEU A 133 -28.87 -3.92 -23.27
C LEU A 133 -27.53 -4.63 -23.25
N THR A 134 -26.45 -3.87 -23.48
CA THR A 134 -25.09 -4.40 -23.56
C THR A 134 -24.28 -3.77 -22.44
N GLU A 135 -23.50 -4.59 -21.73
CA GLU A 135 -22.52 -4.12 -20.75
C GLU A 135 -21.23 -4.91 -20.86
N ASP A 136 -20.16 -4.33 -20.29
CA ASP A 136 -18.86 -5.00 -20.20
C ASP A 136 -18.93 -6.15 -19.18
N CYS A 137 -18.35 -7.28 -19.55
CA CYS A 137 -18.08 -8.40 -18.66
C CYS A 137 -16.89 -8.07 -17.76
N LEU A 138 -17.20 -7.69 -16.51
CA LEU A 138 -16.19 -7.33 -15.53
C LEU A 138 -15.84 -8.50 -14.61
N GLY A 139 -14.55 -8.68 -14.40
CA GLY A 139 -13.97 -9.51 -13.36
C GLY A 139 -13.17 -8.70 -12.35
N GLU A 140 -12.74 -9.37 -11.29
CA GLU A 140 -11.85 -8.80 -10.28
C GLU A 140 -10.80 -9.82 -9.85
N VAL A 141 -9.54 -9.38 -9.81
CA VAL A 141 -8.41 -10.20 -9.37
C VAL A 141 -7.88 -9.66 -8.05
N ARG A 142 -7.80 -10.53 -7.04
CA ARG A 142 -7.43 -10.17 -5.67
C ARG A 142 -6.25 -10.97 -5.16
N GLY A 143 -5.36 -10.30 -4.44
CA GLY A 143 -4.22 -10.94 -3.80
C GLY A 143 -3.43 -10.01 -2.91
N THR A 144 -2.29 -10.51 -2.43
CA THR A 144 -1.37 -9.77 -1.56
C THR A 144 0.06 -9.87 -2.08
N ILE A 145 0.78 -8.76 -2.14
CA ILE A 145 2.24 -8.73 -2.36
C ILE A 145 2.94 -8.52 -1.02
N PHE A 146 3.88 -9.38 -0.65
CA PHE A 146 4.47 -9.37 0.68
C PHE A 146 5.96 -9.75 0.72
N ASN A 147 6.62 -9.36 1.81
CA ASN A 147 7.96 -9.83 2.13
C ASN A 147 7.89 -11.29 2.59
N ALA A 148 8.38 -12.19 1.75
CA ALA A 148 8.41 -13.62 2.03
C ALA A 148 9.78 -14.09 2.53
N SER A 149 10.72 -13.20 2.86
CA SER A 149 12.07 -13.57 3.27
C SER A 149 12.06 -14.66 4.35
N ASP A 150 11.14 -14.59 5.33
CA ASP A 150 11.05 -15.56 6.43
C ASP A 150 9.97 -16.64 6.29
N TYR A 151 9.31 -16.70 5.13
CA TYR A 151 8.27 -17.67 4.85
C TYR A 151 8.81 -18.79 3.96
N SER A 152 8.58 -20.04 4.36
CA SER A 152 8.88 -21.23 3.55
C SER A 152 7.69 -21.69 2.70
N SER A 153 6.50 -21.16 2.98
CA SER A 153 5.25 -21.49 2.30
C SER A 153 4.29 -20.31 2.36
N CYS A 154 3.31 -20.29 1.46
CA CYS A 154 2.30 -19.25 1.46
C CYS A 154 1.43 -19.28 2.72
N PRO A 155 1.19 -18.13 3.36
CA PRO A 155 0.19 -18.01 4.41
C PRO A 155 -1.22 -18.42 3.94
N ALA A 156 -2.10 -18.72 4.90
CA ALA A 156 -3.51 -18.93 4.60
C ALA A 156 -4.16 -17.65 4.07
N PHE A 157 -5.22 -17.77 3.28
CA PHE A 157 -6.00 -16.63 2.77
C PHE A 157 -7.46 -16.73 3.22
N ASP A 158 -8.13 -15.58 3.29
CA ASP A 158 -9.56 -15.52 3.56
C ASP A 158 -10.33 -15.65 2.22
N PRO A 159 -11.16 -16.70 2.03
CA PRO A 159 -11.91 -16.87 0.79
C PRO A 159 -12.92 -15.76 0.48
N ALA A 160 -13.40 -15.02 1.47
CA ALA A 160 -14.36 -13.94 1.26
C ALA A 160 -13.71 -12.69 0.67
N THR A 161 -12.50 -12.37 1.13
CA THR A 161 -11.76 -11.18 0.68
C THR A 161 -10.74 -11.50 -0.41
N GLY A 162 -10.20 -12.72 -0.44
CA GLY A 162 -9.16 -13.16 -1.38
C GLY A 162 -7.74 -12.82 -0.95
N TYR A 163 -7.55 -12.24 0.24
CA TYR A 163 -6.27 -11.75 0.74
C TYR A 163 -5.62 -12.72 1.73
N LEU A 164 -4.30 -12.64 1.87
CA LEU A 164 -3.58 -13.40 2.88
C LEU A 164 -3.98 -12.95 4.30
N THR A 165 -3.98 -13.91 5.22
CA THR A 165 -4.30 -13.76 6.64
C THR A 165 -3.11 -14.15 7.50
N GLY A 166 -3.02 -13.59 8.71
CA GLY A 166 -1.93 -13.90 9.64
C GLY A 166 -0.58 -13.27 9.29
N LEU A 167 -0.54 -12.34 8.32
CA LEU A 167 0.64 -11.51 8.08
C LEU A 167 0.80 -10.47 9.20
N PRO A 168 1.97 -10.38 9.86
CA PRO A 168 2.28 -9.29 10.77
C PRO A 168 2.21 -7.93 10.09
N ALA A 169 1.91 -6.89 10.87
CA ALA A 169 1.89 -5.51 10.38
C ALA A 169 3.25 -5.13 9.75
N GLY A 170 3.22 -4.50 8.58
CA GLY A 170 4.43 -4.06 7.85
C GLY A 170 5.08 -5.11 6.95
N ILE A 171 4.54 -6.33 6.88
CA ILE A 171 5.05 -7.39 5.98
C ILE A 171 4.50 -7.25 4.55
N GLY A 172 3.27 -6.77 4.40
CA GLY A 172 2.71 -6.45 3.09
C GLY A 172 3.38 -5.23 2.45
N LEU A 173 3.55 -5.25 1.14
CA LEU A 173 4.16 -4.16 0.38
C LEU A 173 3.17 -3.00 0.25
N ALA A 174 3.27 -2.00 1.12
CA ALA A 174 2.31 -0.91 1.17
C ALA A 174 2.41 0.07 -0.02
N ASN A 175 1.28 0.41 -0.64
CA ASN A 175 1.13 1.52 -1.60
C ASN A 175 2.13 1.51 -2.77
N ARG A 176 2.30 0.36 -3.43
CA ARG A 176 3.20 0.21 -4.58
C ARG A 176 2.46 -0.22 -5.84
N SER A 177 2.85 0.37 -6.96
CA SER A 177 2.39 -0.02 -8.29
C SER A 177 3.19 -1.21 -8.81
N PHE A 178 2.55 -2.05 -9.62
CA PHE A 178 3.18 -3.11 -10.39
C PHE A 178 2.50 -3.23 -11.76
N GLY A 179 3.17 -3.88 -12.71
CA GLY A 179 2.63 -4.14 -14.03
C GLY A 179 1.64 -5.30 -13.99
N PHE A 180 0.53 -5.14 -14.70
CA PHE A 180 -0.49 -6.17 -14.84
C PHE A 180 -1.17 -5.96 -16.19
N SER A 181 -1.22 -7.01 -17.01
CA SER A 181 -1.66 -6.87 -18.41
C SER A 181 -2.30 -8.14 -18.92
N ASP A 182 -3.31 -7.96 -19.76
CA ASP A 182 -3.94 -9.03 -20.51
C ASP A 182 -2.94 -9.68 -21.48
N GLN A 183 -2.88 -11.01 -21.47
CA GLN A 183 -1.96 -11.84 -22.24
C GLN A 183 -2.62 -12.48 -23.47
N SER A 184 -3.87 -12.14 -23.74
CA SER A 184 -4.62 -12.69 -24.88
C SER A 184 -4.05 -12.18 -26.21
N SER A 185 -3.89 -13.08 -27.19
CA SER A 185 -3.14 -12.81 -28.43
C SER A 185 -3.99 -12.50 -29.66
N VAL A 186 -5.32 -12.53 -29.53
CA VAL A 186 -6.27 -12.34 -30.63
C VAL A 186 -6.92 -10.96 -30.49
N ALA A 187 -7.05 -10.17 -31.55
CA ALA A 187 -7.75 -8.88 -31.45
C ALA A 187 -9.19 -9.07 -30.92
N PRO A 188 -9.72 -8.15 -30.08
CA PRO A 188 -9.24 -6.79 -29.80
C PRO A 188 -8.19 -6.62 -28.69
N HIS A 189 -7.63 -7.71 -28.17
CA HIS A 189 -6.61 -7.72 -27.11
C HIS A 189 -5.26 -7.08 -27.53
N PRO A 190 -4.40 -6.65 -26.58
CA PRO A 190 -4.55 -6.72 -25.12
C PRO A 190 -5.36 -5.55 -24.53
N TRP A 191 -6.21 -5.86 -23.55
CA TRP A 191 -6.94 -4.83 -22.78
C TRP A 191 -6.14 -4.33 -21.58
N SER A 192 -6.24 -3.03 -21.33
CA SER A 192 -5.73 -2.42 -20.09
C SER A 192 -6.61 -2.80 -18.89
N PRO A 193 -6.04 -2.99 -17.70
CA PRO A 193 -6.83 -3.09 -16.47
C PRO A 193 -7.71 -1.86 -16.26
N LEU A 194 -8.89 -2.08 -15.66
CA LEU A 194 -9.92 -1.05 -15.45
C LEU A 194 -9.74 -0.26 -14.15
N SER A 195 -8.83 -0.70 -13.28
CA SER A 195 -8.46 0.00 -12.06
C SER A 195 -6.95 0.01 -11.87
N ALA A 196 -6.49 0.85 -10.94
CA ALA A 196 -5.08 0.96 -10.61
C ALA A 196 -4.51 -0.40 -10.16
N THR A 197 -3.30 -0.70 -10.64
CA THR A 197 -2.54 -1.90 -10.30
C THR A 197 -1.60 -1.60 -9.15
N THR A 198 -2.21 -1.29 -8.00
CA THR A 198 -1.53 -0.81 -6.79
C THR A 198 -1.97 -1.57 -5.57
N THR A 199 -1.04 -1.82 -4.65
CA THR A 199 -1.36 -2.35 -3.32
C THR A 199 -1.89 -1.27 -2.37
N ASP A 200 -2.69 -1.66 -1.38
CA ASP A 200 -3.11 -0.84 -0.26
C ASP A 200 -2.02 -0.77 0.84
N SER A 201 -2.34 -0.21 2.01
CA SER A 201 -1.40 -0.12 3.14
C SER A 201 -0.98 -1.46 3.74
N ASN A 202 -1.70 -2.54 3.45
CA ASN A 202 -1.46 -3.88 3.94
C ASN A 202 -0.84 -4.79 2.87
N GLY A 203 -0.52 -4.26 1.69
CA GLY A 203 0.00 -5.04 0.56
C GLY A 203 -1.07 -5.78 -0.25
N ASN A 204 -2.35 -5.57 0.04
CA ASN A 204 -3.45 -6.19 -0.68
C ASN A 204 -3.79 -5.39 -1.94
N TYR A 205 -4.25 -6.06 -2.98
CA TYR A 205 -4.71 -5.41 -4.20
C TYR A 205 -5.98 -6.07 -4.71
N ALA A 206 -6.84 -5.27 -5.33
CA ALA A 206 -8.03 -5.71 -6.06
C ALA A 206 -8.06 -4.95 -7.40
N ILE A 207 -7.92 -5.68 -8.50
CA ILE A 207 -7.84 -5.10 -9.83
C ILE A 207 -9.07 -5.49 -10.63
N ARG A 208 -9.83 -4.49 -11.09
CA ARG A 208 -10.93 -4.68 -12.03
C ARG A 208 -10.39 -4.91 -13.43
N VAL A 209 -10.98 -5.88 -14.11
CA VAL A 209 -10.52 -6.40 -15.40
C VAL A 209 -11.69 -6.80 -16.28
N TYR A 210 -11.43 -7.00 -17.57
CA TYR A 210 -12.36 -7.66 -18.46
C TYR A 210 -12.32 -9.19 -18.32
N ALA A 211 -13.46 -9.84 -18.51
CA ALA A 211 -13.65 -11.28 -18.43
C ALA A 211 -14.34 -11.82 -19.71
N PRO A 212 -14.06 -13.06 -20.15
CA PRO A 212 -12.97 -13.95 -19.71
C PRO A 212 -11.62 -13.54 -20.30
N ALA A 213 -10.56 -13.48 -19.50
CA ALA A 213 -9.21 -13.21 -20.00
C ALA A 213 -8.13 -13.75 -19.05
N ASN A 214 -6.90 -13.83 -19.57
CA ASN A 214 -5.73 -14.23 -18.80
C ASN A 214 -4.84 -13.02 -18.56
N TYR A 215 -4.54 -12.70 -17.30
CA TYR A 215 -3.69 -11.57 -16.96
C TYR A 215 -2.36 -12.01 -16.36
N GLY A 216 -1.28 -11.46 -16.91
CA GLY A 216 0.09 -11.63 -16.45
C GLY A 216 0.55 -10.48 -15.58
N TYR A 217 1.55 -10.74 -14.76
CA TYR A 217 2.15 -9.77 -13.83
C TYR A 217 3.56 -9.39 -14.29
N ASP A 218 3.90 -8.12 -14.12
CA ASP A 218 5.25 -7.59 -14.27
C ASP A 218 5.65 -6.87 -12.98
N PHE A 219 6.62 -7.45 -12.27
CA PHE A 219 7.09 -6.95 -10.99
C PHE A 219 8.37 -6.12 -11.11
N SER A 220 8.84 -5.80 -12.32
CA SER A 220 10.08 -5.04 -12.55
C SER A 220 10.14 -3.73 -11.75
N ALA A 221 9.01 -3.06 -11.58
CA ALA A 221 8.89 -1.83 -10.81
C ALA A 221 9.14 -1.99 -9.29
N LEU A 222 9.23 -3.23 -8.78
CA LEU A 222 9.48 -3.54 -7.37
C LEU A 222 10.96 -3.83 -7.08
N SER A 223 11.85 -3.73 -8.08
CA SER A 223 13.27 -4.06 -7.95
C SER A 223 14.06 -3.16 -6.99
N ASP A 224 13.46 -2.07 -6.52
CA ASP A 224 14.02 -1.20 -5.48
C ASP A 224 13.87 -1.77 -4.06
N ILE A 225 12.94 -2.73 -3.87
CA ILE A 225 12.61 -3.31 -2.56
C ILE A 225 12.74 -4.84 -2.58
N TYR A 226 12.46 -5.47 -3.71
CA TYR A 226 12.40 -6.93 -3.84
C TYR A 226 13.30 -7.43 -4.94
N GLU A 227 13.82 -8.63 -4.76
CA GLU A 227 14.45 -9.37 -5.84
C GLU A 227 13.35 -9.87 -6.78
N VAL A 228 13.38 -9.40 -8.03
CA VAL A 228 12.35 -9.72 -9.03
C VAL A 228 12.90 -10.41 -10.28
N ALA A 229 14.22 -10.49 -10.46
CA ALA A 229 14.84 -11.10 -11.63
C ALA A 229 14.57 -12.61 -11.72
N GLY A 230 14.58 -13.32 -10.58
CA GLY A 230 14.20 -14.73 -10.49
C GLY A 230 12.68 -14.99 -10.42
N GLY A 231 11.85 -13.93 -10.42
CA GLY A 231 10.42 -14.01 -10.14
C GLY A 231 10.08 -14.13 -8.64
N PRO A 232 8.80 -14.34 -8.29
CA PRO A 232 8.38 -14.47 -6.90
C PRO A 232 8.97 -15.71 -6.22
N LYS A 233 9.52 -15.54 -5.01
CA LYS A 233 9.90 -16.66 -4.13
C LYS A 233 8.72 -17.60 -3.88
N LEU A 234 7.55 -17.02 -3.60
CA LEU A 234 6.31 -17.76 -3.32
C LEU A 234 5.20 -17.29 -4.26
N THR A 235 4.57 -18.24 -4.95
CA THR A 235 3.34 -18.02 -5.74
C THR A 235 2.22 -18.83 -5.09
N CYS A 236 1.21 -18.16 -4.52
CA CYS A 236 0.24 -18.80 -3.63
C CYS A 236 -0.92 -19.51 -4.33
N ASN A 237 -1.11 -19.24 -5.62
CA ASN A 237 -2.09 -19.90 -6.46
C ASN A 237 -1.48 -20.21 -7.83
N THR A 238 -1.42 -19.22 -8.70
CA THR A 238 -0.83 -19.33 -10.05
C THR A 238 -0.12 -18.03 -10.42
N SER A 239 0.75 -18.08 -11.44
CA SER A 239 1.49 -16.90 -11.95
C SER A 239 0.70 -16.07 -12.95
N VAL A 240 -0.46 -16.55 -13.41
CA VAL A 240 -1.34 -15.89 -14.38
C VAL A 240 -2.76 -15.96 -13.83
N ALA A 241 -3.44 -14.82 -13.75
CA ALA A 241 -4.83 -14.78 -13.31
C ALA A 241 -5.74 -15.21 -14.47
N VAL A 242 -6.34 -16.39 -14.36
CA VAL A 242 -7.33 -16.90 -15.31
C VAL A 242 -8.72 -16.45 -14.86
N VAL A 243 -9.24 -15.40 -15.48
CA VAL A 243 -10.55 -14.82 -15.13
C VAL A 243 -11.63 -15.52 -15.96
N PRO A 244 -12.57 -16.27 -15.34
CA PRO A 244 -13.58 -17.01 -16.07
C PRO A 244 -14.65 -16.08 -16.66
N SER A 245 -15.42 -16.58 -17.63
CA SER A 245 -16.55 -15.85 -18.19
C SER A 245 -17.60 -15.59 -17.11
N ASN A 246 -18.27 -14.44 -17.20
CA ASN A 246 -19.31 -14.08 -16.25
C ASN A 246 -20.49 -15.08 -16.33
N PRO A 247 -21.03 -15.51 -15.17
CA PRO A 247 -22.25 -16.31 -15.14
C PRO A 247 -23.44 -15.54 -15.74
N ILE A 248 -24.25 -16.21 -16.56
CA ILE A 248 -25.43 -15.62 -17.21
C ILE A 248 -26.49 -15.10 -16.22
N THR A 249 -26.43 -15.54 -14.95
CA THR A 249 -27.33 -15.15 -13.86
C THR A 249 -26.81 -13.97 -13.03
N CYS A 250 -25.63 -13.43 -13.34
CA CYS A 250 -25.04 -12.36 -12.57
C CYS A 250 -25.73 -11.02 -12.86
N LEU A 251 -26.32 -10.40 -11.84
CA LEU A 251 -27.02 -9.11 -11.96
C LEU A 251 -26.19 -7.93 -11.45
N THR A 252 -25.02 -8.17 -10.85
CA THR A 252 -24.14 -7.12 -10.31
C THR A 252 -22.68 -7.44 -10.61
N GLN A 253 -22.06 -6.58 -11.39
CA GLN A 253 -20.63 -6.66 -11.75
C GLN A 253 -19.74 -6.13 -10.61
N PRO A 254 -18.52 -6.67 -10.41
CA PRO A 254 -17.88 -7.74 -11.17
C PRO A 254 -18.40 -9.13 -10.79
N CYS A 255 -18.60 -9.99 -11.80
CA CYS A 255 -19.23 -11.29 -11.63
C CYS A 255 -18.24 -12.45 -11.44
N SER A 256 -17.03 -12.29 -11.95
CA SER A 256 -15.96 -13.28 -11.89
C SER A 256 -14.85 -12.79 -10.98
N VAL A 257 -14.66 -13.43 -9.83
CA VAL A 257 -13.63 -13.06 -8.87
C VAL A 257 -12.58 -14.15 -8.78
N VAL A 258 -11.31 -13.79 -9.00
CA VAL A 258 -10.15 -14.66 -8.83
C VAL A 258 -9.43 -14.26 -7.55
N ASN A 259 -9.46 -15.15 -6.56
CA ASN A 259 -8.89 -14.90 -5.24
C ASN A 259 -7.50 -15.55 -5.08
N ASN A 260 -6.77 -15.09 -4.05
CA ASN A 260 -5.48 -15.60 -3.64
C ASN A 260 -4.39 -15.54 -4.73
N MET A 261 -4.41 -14.51 -5.57
CA MET A 261 -3.32 -14.23 -6.49
C MET A 261 -2.17 -13.55 -5.75
N SER A 262 -1.61 -14.22 -4.75
CA SER A 262 -0.64 -13.62 -3.83
C SER A 262 0.79 -14.01 -4.17
N PHE A 263 1.72 -13.06 -4.02
CA PHE A 263 3.12 -13.19 -4.40
C PHE A 263 4.04 -12.74 -3.27
N GLY A 264 4.93 -13.63 -2.88
CA GLY A 264 5.95 -13.38 -1.88
C GLY A 264 7.33 -13.25 -2.51
N PHE A 265 8.09 -12.23 -2.14
CA PHE A 265 9.42 -11.98 -2.67
C PHE A 265 10.50 -11.98 -1.59
N TRP A 266 11.74 -12.23 -2.02
CA TRP A 266 12.90 -11.89 -1.20
C TRP A 266 13.04 -10.37 -1.13
N ARG A 267 13.11 -9.84 0.09
CA ARG A 267 13.41 -8.44 0.31
C ARG A 267 14.88 -8.18 0.00
N ILE A 268 15.13 -7.15 -0.81
CA ILE A 268 16.45 -6.56 -0.96
C ILE A 268 16.74 -5.77 0.31
N TYR A 269 17.81 -6.14 1.01
CA TYR A 269 18.36 -5.39 2.12
C TYR A 269 19.56 -4.57 1.63
N SER A 270 19.79 -3.38 2.16
CA SER A 270 21.13 -2.82 2.09
C SER A 270 22.11 -3.72 2.85
N GLY A 271 23.42 -3.61 2.59
CA GLY A 271 24.40 -4.28 3.44
C GLY A 271 24.14 -3.92 4.91
N TRP A 272 23.98 -4.95 5.74
CA TRP A 272 23.63 -4.79 7.14
C TRP A 272 24.85 -5.09 8.01
N TRP A 273 24.89 -4.41 9.14
CA TRP A 273 26.02 -4.49 10.05
C TRP A 273 25.58 -4.42 11.51
N GLN A 274 26.40 -5.01 12.37
CA GLN A 274 26.25 -4.92 13.82
C GLN A 274 27.56 -4.47 14.46
N ALA A 275 27.46 -3.60 15.46
CA ALA A 275 28.54 -3.27 16.37
C ALA A 275 28.61 -4.33 17.48
N VAL A 276 29.81 -4.69 17.94
CA VAL A 276 30.01 -5.59 19.09
C VAL A 276 30.70 -4.81 20.20
N GLY A 277 30.05 -4.67 21.36
CA GLY A 277 30.59 -4.01 22.56
C GLY A 277 30.83 -2.50 22.47
N GLY A 278 30.73 -1.92 21.29
CA GLY A 278 31.03 -0.51 21.00
C GLY A 278 29.79 0.37 20.84
N SER A 279 29.97 1.68 21.06
CA SER A 279 28.90 2.67 20.92
C SER A 279 28.75 3.14 19.47
N VAL A 280 27.52 3.48 19.11
CA VAL A 280 27.17 4.00 17.78
C VAL A 280 26.60 5.40 17.92
N TYR A 281 27.00 6.33 17.05
CA TYR A 281 26.38 7.66 16.98
C TYR A 281 25.99 8.03 15.55
N GLY A 282 24.72 8.37 15.33
CA GLY A 282 24.21 8.78 14.02
C GLY A 282 23.29 10.00 14.09
N ASP A 283 23.65 11.06 13.40
CA ASP A 283 22.76 12.18 13.07
C ASP A 283 22.34 12.04 11.59
N ASP A 284 21.59 10.98 11.28
CA ASP A 284 21.15 10.58 9.92
C ASP A 284 22.27 9.99 9.01
N GLY A 285 23.52 9.93 9.50
CA GLY A 285 24.68 9.36 8.77
C GLY A 285 24.97 7.88 9.06
N ILE A 286 24.04 7.18 9.69
CA ILE A 286 24.16 5.76 10.03
C ILE A 286 22.81 5.06 9.75
N ARG A 287 22.87 3.98 8.95
CA ARG A 287 21.76 3.07 8.66
C ARG A 287 22.29 1.63 8.63
N SER A 288 21.50 0.69 9.13
CA SER A 288 21.76 -0.76 9.05
C SER A 288 20.41 -1.47 8.88
N GLU A 289 20.19 -2.12 7.74
CA GLU A 289 18.91 -2.81 7.48
C GLU A 289 18.95 -4.25 7.99
N ILE A 290 18.88 -4.43 9.30
CA ILE A 290 19.00 -5.76 9.94
C ILE A 290 17.86 -6.67 9.46
N PRO A 291 18.16 -7.81 8.79
CA PRO A 291 17.13 -8.73 8.29
C PRO A 291 16.28 -9.32 9.42
N SER A 292 15.00 -9.55 9.13
CA SER A 292 14.14 -10.40 9.97
C SER A 292 14.57 -11.86 9.80
N GLY A 293 14.49 -12.67 10.86
CA GLY A 293 14.82 -14.10 10.78
C GLY A 293 16.29 -14.48 11.00
N LEU A 294 17.14 -13.56 11.46
CA LEU A 294 18.48 -13.92 11.93
C LEU A 294 18.39 -14.93 13.10
N PRO A 295 19.27 -15.95 13.17
CA PRO A 295 19.28 -16.92 14.26
C PRO A 295 19.81 -16.34 15.58
N THR A 296 20.44 -15.16 15.53
CA THR A 296 21.02 -14.43 16.66
C THR A 296 20.20 -13.17 16.98
N GLU A 297 20.62 -12.43 18.01
CA GLU A 297 19.98 -11.19 18.41
C GLU A 297 19.96 -10.15 17.28
N MET A 298 18.76 -9.71 16.86
CA MET A 298 18.54 -8.70 15.82
C MET A 298 18.77 -7.27 16.36
N SER A 299 19.96 -7.03 16.90
CA SER A 299 20.33 -5.76 17.54
C SER A 299 21.44 -5.04 16.79
N LEU A 300 21.34 -3.73 16.56
CA LEU A 300 22.45 -2.96 15.97
C LEU A 300 23.74 -3.08 16.80
N ILE A 301 23.61 -3.14 18.13
CA ILE A 301 24.71 -3.28 19.07
C ILE A 301 24.55 -4.59 19.84
N LEU A 302 25.41 -5.55 19.52
CA LEU A 302 25.56 -6.80 20.25
C LEU A 302 26.41 -6.60 21.50
N PRO A 303 26.12 -7.30 22.61
CA PRO A 303 27.01 -7.33 23.76
C PRO A 303 28.33 -8.01 23.41
N ASP A 304 29.44 -7.48 23.94
CA ASP A 304 30.70 -8.21 23.96
C ASP A 304 30.58 -9.38 24.96
N THR A 305 30.81 -10.61 24.49
CA THR A 305 30.71 -11.84 25.28
C THR A 305 31.96 -12.13 26.11
N THR A 306 33.01 -11.32 25.97
CA THR A 306 34.25 -11.42 26.76
C THR A 306 34.07 -10.83 28.18
N ILE A 307 34.80 -11.37 29.18
CA ILE A 307 34.68 -10.97 30.60
C ILE A 307 34.84 -9.44 30.76
N GLY A 308 33.76 -8.76 31.14
CA GLY A 308 33.70 -7.30 31.29
C GLY A 308 32.49 -6.62 30.62
N ASN A 309 31.66 -7.37 29.87
CA ASN A 309 30.38 -7.00 29.26
C ASN A 309 30.19 -5.50 29.00
N ARG A 310 30.89 -4.98 27.99
CA ARG A 310 30.56 -3.66 27.45
C ARG A 310 29.25 -3.78 26.69
N VAL A 311 28.26 -3.00 27.12
CA VAL A 311 27.03 -2.78 26.37
C VAL A 311 27.20 -1.41 25.72
N GLY A 312 27.37 -1.40 24.41
CA GLY A 312 27.47 -0.15 23.66
C GLY A 312 26.21 0.70 23.81
N PHE A 313 26.35 2.01 23.61
CA PHE A 313 25.25 2.97 23.70
C PHE A 313 24.99 3.59 22.33
N LEU A 314 23.72 3.67 21.93
CA LEU A 314 23.32 4.44 20.76
C LEU A 314 22.91 5.85 21.17
N ALA A 315 23.56 6.84 20.57
CA ALA A 315 23.08 8.22 20.60
C ALA A 315 22.71 8.68 19.18
N TYR A 316 21.60 9.38 19.02
CA TYR A 316 21.16 9.80 17.69
C TYR A 316 20.54 11.19 17.69
N GLY A 317 20.80 11.94 16.61
CA GLY A 317 20.48 13.35 16.48
C GLY A 317 19.13 13.68 15.87
N VAL A 318 18.27 12.71 15.54
CA VAL A 318 16.95 12.98 14.94
C VAL A 318 15.85 12.24 15.71
N PRO A 319 14.62 12.78 15.83
CA PRO A 319 13.49 12.04 16.38
C PRO A 319 13.42 10.69 15.69
N ARG A 320 13.50 9.60 16.47
CA ARG A 320 13.77 8.20 16.04
C ARG A 320 13.72 8.08 14.52
N PRO A 321 14.86 7.98 13.82
CA PRO A 321 14.76 7.70 12.40
C PRO A 321 14.11 6.33 12.30
N ALA A 322 12.86 6.30 11.84
CA ALA A 322 12.17 5.08 11.46
C ALA A 322 13.01 4.24 10.47
N ASP A 323 14.05 4.85 9.88
CA ASP A 323 14.89 4.30 8.83
C ASP A 323 16.27 3.82 9.31
N MET A 324 16.61 3.90 10.60
CA MET A 324 17.95 3.53 11.08
C MET A 324 18.23 2.03 11.04
N LEU A 325 17.20 1.24 11.37
CA LEU A 325 17.25 -0.22 11.45
C LEU A 325 16.55 -0.90 10.25
N GLY A 326 16.21 -0.10 9.22
CA GLY A 326 15.34 -0.53 8.13
C GLY A 326 13.90 -0.77 8.60
N SER A 327 13.16 -1.56 7.83
CA SER A 327 11.73 -1.82 8.09
C SER A 327 11.45 -3.08 8.93
N ASN A 328 12.48 -3.71 9.52
CA ASN A 328 12.30 -4.90 10.34
C ASN A 328 11.72 -4.51 11.71
N PRO A 329 10.48 -4.90 12.06
CA PRO A 329 9.84 -4.52 13.32
C PRO A 329 10.47 -5.20 14.55
N SER A 330 11.24 -6.28 14.36
CA SER A 330 11.97 -6.99 15.41
C SER A 330 13.41 -6.51 15.57
N ALA A 331 13.90 -5.63 14.69
CA ALA A 331 15.20 -5.02 14.85
C ALA A 331 15.17 -4.02 16.01
N GLN A 332 16.16 -4.10 16.89
CA GLN A 332 16.31 -3.21 18.02
C GLN A 332 17.72 -2.61 18.07
N VAL A 333 17.92 -1.63 18.94
CA VAL A 333 19.23 -1.01 19.09
C VAL A 333 20.20 -1.91 19.84
N SER A 334 19.75 -2.49 20.96
CA SER A 334 20.47 -3.44 21.79
C SER A 334 19.48 -4.21 22.66
N TYR A 335 19.89 -5.37 23.21
CA TYR A 335 19.09 -6.19 24.12
C TYR A 335 18.44 -5.40 25.26
N LYS A 336 19.14 -4.37 25.77
CA LYS A 336 18.69 -3.55 26.90
C LYS A 336 18.09 -2.20 26.47
N LEU A 337 17.98 -1.93 25.17
CA LEU A 337 17.56 -0.65 24.60
C LEU A 337 18.36 0.55 25.18
N TRP A 338 19.69 0.41 25.28
CA TRP A 338 20.58 1.50 25.68
C TRP A 338 20.69 2.52 24.54
N GLU A 339 19.67 3.36 24.43
CA GLU A 339 19.55 4.40 23.42
C GLU A 339 19.12 5.75 24.00
N LYS A 340 19.53 6.84 23.34
CA LYS A 340 19.02 8.18 23.65
C LYS A 340 18.98 9.06 22.40
N GLU A 341 17.81 9.59 22.11
CA GLU A 341 17.70 10.76 21.23
C GLU A 341 18.39 11.94 21.90
N SER A 342 19.43 12.46 21.26
CA SER A 342 20.05 13.70 21.67
C SER A 342 20.77 14.39 20.52
N LYS A 343 20.46 15.69 20.35
CA LYS A 343 21.15 16.61 19.45
C LYS A 343 22.25 17.34 20.23
N TYR A 344 23.49 17.23 19.76
CA TYR A 344 24.63 17.86 20.41
C TYR A 344 24.74 19.33 20.01
N GLY A 345 24.56 20.25 20.98
CA GLY A 345 24.63 21.70 20.73
C GLY A 345 25.99 22.36 21.00
N GLY A 346 27.05 21.57 21.27
CA GLY A 346 28.39 22.06 21.62
C GLY A 346 29.39 22.00 20.45
N GLN A 347 30.68 21.85 20.77
CA GLN A 347 31.76 21.73 19.79
C GLN A 347 31.76 20.36 19.08
N VAL A 348 31.27 20.32 17.85
CA VAL A 348 31.11 19.07 17.08
C VAL A 348 32.47 18.40 16.90
N TYR A 349 32.58 17.13 17.29
CA TYR A 349 33.80 16.31 17.16
C TYR A 349 33.88 15.67 15.76
N ASP A 350 33.71 16.51 14.73
CA ASP A 350 33.81 16.12 13.33
C ASP A 350 35.26 16.15 12.83
N TRP A 351 35.47 15.88 11.54
CA TRP A 351 36.79 16.00 10.91
C TRP A 351 37.43 17.38 11.18
N SER A 352 36.67 18.47 11.16
CA SER A 352 37.20 19.82 11.38
C SER A 352 37.74 20.01 12.79
N PHE A 353 37.10 19.40 13.79
CA PHE A 353 37.63 19.36 15.15
C PHE A 353 38.95 18.60 15.22
N TYR A 354 38.99 17.39 14.66
CA TYR A 354 40.20 16.56 14.67
C TYR A 354 41.34 17.21 13.87
N ASP A 355 41.06 17.87 12.74
CA ASP A 355 42.08 18.57 11.96
C ASP A 355 42.72 19.69 12.77
N LYS A 356 41.91 20.53 13.43
CA LYS A 356 42.42 21.59 14.33
C LYS A 356 43.28 21.03 15.46
N ARG A 357 42.86 19.92 16.07
CA ARG A 357 43.57 19.33 17.21
C ARG A 357 44.82 18.57 16.81
N PHE A 358 44.77 17.78 15.74
CA PHE A 358 45.89 17.02 15.19
C PHE A 358 46.94 17.90 14.53
N ASN A 359 46.61 19.15 14.21
CA ASN A 359 47.60 20.13 13.81
C ASN A 359 48.62 20.50 14.91
N LEU A 360 48.35 20.13 16.17
CA LEU A 360 49.26 20.33 17.30
C LEU A 360 50.27 19.18 17.51
N PHE A 361 50.16 18.09 16.75
CA PHE A 361 50.98 16.88 16.92
C PHE A 361 51.83 16.59 15.68
N ALA A 362 52.88 15.78 15.87
CA ALA A 362 53.67 15.25 14.78
C ALA A 362 52.80 14.36 13.88
N LYS A 363 52.96 14.52 12.56
CA LYS A 363 52.14 13.85 11.54
C LYS A 363 53.05 13.26 10.48
N THR A 364 52.74 12.04 10.06
CA THR A 364 53.33 11.41 8.89
C THR A 364 52.41 11.67 7.71
N VAL A 365 52.90 12.36 6.68
CA VAL A 365 52.13 12.54 5.44
C VAL A 365 52.05 11.19 4.74
N TRP A 366 50.84 10.82 4.34
CA TRP A 366 50.56 9.56 3.67
C TRP A 366 49.48 9.77 2.61
N THR A 367 49.57 9.05 1.50
CA THR A 367 48.63 9.13 0.37
C THR A 367 48.27 7.74 -0.12
N ASP A 368 47.21 7.66 -0.93
CA ASP A 368 46.70 6.41 -1.45
C ASP A 368 47.77 5.60 -2.20
N GLY A 369 47.77 4.28 -2.01
CA GLY A 369 48.77 3.37 -2.59
C GLY A 369 50.16 3.39 -1.94
N GLN A 370 50.47 4.33 -1.03
CA GLN A 370 51.74 4.31 -0.29
C GLN A 370 51.72 3.27 0.84
N ALA A 371 52.85 2.58 1.01
CA ALA A 371 53.04 1.68 2.15
C ALA A 371 52.92 2.45 3.48
N ILE A 372 52.20 1.85 4.43
CA ILE A 372 52.03 2.40 5.76
C ILE A 372 53.14 1.83 6.65
N ASN A 373 54.15 2.64 6.91
CA ASN A 373 55.27 2.28 7.77
C ASN A 373 55.05 2.88 9.16
N TYR A 374 54.70 2.03 10.13
CA TYR A 374 54.51 2.45 11.51
C TYR A 374 55.85 2.64 12.23
N ASP A 375 56.10 3.85 12.73
CA ASP A 375 57.18 4.23 13.62
C ASP A 375 56.71 5.43 14.46
N ASP A 376 56.46 5.19 15.75
CA ASP A 376 56.01 6.25 16.66
C ASP A 376 57.16 7.09 17.24
N ALA A 377 58.42 6.78 16.91
CA ALA A 377 59.60 7.46 17.45
C ALA A 377 59.58 7.61 18.99
N GLY A 378 58.95 6.67 19.70
CA GLY A 378 58.81 6.69 21.16
C GLY A 378 57.64 7.53 21.69
N ALA A 379 56.81 8.13 20.82
CA ALA A 379 55.61 8.86 21.23
C ALA A 379 54.47 7.92 21.72
N GLY A 380 54.58 6.62 21.41
CA GLY A 380 53.57 5.62 21.73
C GLY A 380 52.32 5.66 20.86
N TYR A 381 52.30 6.49 19.81
CA TYR A 381 51.30 6.55 18.75
C TYR A 381 51.84 7.25 17.50
N GLN A 382 51.20 7.03 16.35
CA GLN A 382 51.51 7.75 15.11
C GLN A 382 50.25 8.22 14.41
N ILE A 383 50.28 9.46 13.91
CA ILE A 383 49.19 10.06 13.13
C ILE A 383 49.61 10.10 11.65
N PHE A 384 48.89 9.39 10.81
CA PHE A 384 48.99 9.46 9.35
C PHE A 384 47.98 10.49 8.83
N LYS A 385 48.44 11.46 8.03
CA LYS A 385 47.59 12.50 7.45
C LYS A 385 47.59 12.43 5.92
N SER A 386 46.41 12.27 5.33
CA SER A 386 46.19 12.36 3.89
C SER A 386 45.47 13.65 3.51
N ALA A 387 45.93 14.27 2.41
CA ALA A 387 45.33 15.46 1.84
C ALA A 387 44.12 15.17 0.91
N GLY A 388 43.93 13.91 0.51
CA GLY A 388 42.85 13.47 -0.38
C GLY A 388 42.28 12.10 -0.01
N SER A 389 41.34 11.61 -0.82
CA SER A 389 40.67 10.33 -0.60
C SER A 389 41.62 9.13 -0.70
N ILE A 390 41.24 8.04 -0.04
CA ILE A 390 41.96 6.75 -0.04
C ILE A 390 41.04 5.70 -0.65
N THR A 391 41.46 5.08 -1.75
CA THR A 391 40.62 4.10 -2.47
C THR A 391 40.88 2.67 -2.04
N SER A 392 41.99 2.40 -1.34
CA SER A 392 42.28 1.09 -0.78
C SER A 392 42.99 1.18 0.56
N PHE A 393 42.23 0.98 1.64
CA PHE A 393 42.74 0.91 3.00
C PHE A 393 42.58 -0.49 3.60
N GLY A 394 43.66 -1.01 4.20
CA GLY A 394 43.67 -2.33 4.83
C GLY A 394 44.74 -2.46 5.92
N PHE A 395 44.98 -1.39 6.69
CA PHE A 395 45.99 -1.41 7.74
C PHE A 395 45.54 -2.19 8.97
N ASN A 396 46.33 -3.18 9.35
CA ASN A 396 46.14 -3.98 10.56
C ASN A 396 47.27 -3.67 11.54
N PRO A 397 47.04 -2.93 12.64
CA PRO A 397 48.06 -2.71 13.65
C PRO A 397 48.46 -4.04 14.29
N THR A 398 49.72 -4.18 14.66
CA THR A 398 50.28 -5.37 15.29
C THR A 398 50.82 -5.05 16.69
N GLY A 399 50.88 -6.05 17.58
CA GLY A 399 51.40 -5.87 18.94
C GLY A 399 50.69 -4.73 19.70
N THR A 400 51.43 -3.69 20.06
CA THR A 400 50.93 -2.51 20.80
C THR A 400 50.88 -1.24 19.96
N GLN A 401 50.88 -1.36 18.62
CA GLN A 401 50.89 -0.20 17.72
C GLN A 401 49.61 0.63 17.87
N LYS A 402 49.75 1.97 17.93
CA LYS A 402 48.62 2.90 18.05
C LYS A 402 48.61 3.88 16.89
N ALA A 403 47.80 3.60 15.88
CA ALA A 403 47.74 4.38 14.66
C ALA A 403 46.44 5.19 14.54
N ILE A 404 46.57 6.43 14.05
CA ILE A 404 45.45 7.31 13.74
C ILE A 404 45.58 7.76 12.29
N PHE A 405 44.59 7.47 11.46
CA PHE A 405 44.51 7.92 10.07
C PHE A 405 43.54 9.08 9.97
N HIS A 406 44.03 10.22 9.50
CA HIS A 406 43.27 11.46 9.35
C HIS A 406 43.24 11.87 7.87
N VAL A 407 42.09 11.65 7.23
CA VAL A 407 41.92 11.68 5.77
C VAL A 407 41.01 12.85 5.37
N ASN A 408 41.55 13.79 4.58
CA ASN A 408 40.78 14.89 3.99
C ASN A 408 40.04 14.44 2.70
N GLY A 409 39.16 13.45 2.83
CA GLY A 409 38.44 12.86 1.72
C GLY A 409 37.61 11.67 2.16
N ASP A 410 37.19 10.87 1.19
CA ASP A 410 36.56 9.57 1.41
C ASP A 410 37.63 8.50 1.69
N ILE A 411 37.24 7.42 2.35
CA ILE A 411 38.10 6.25 2.53
C ILE A 411 37.34 4.97 2.23
N ARG A 412 37.96 4.08 1.46
CA ARG A 412 37.43 2.76 1.12
C ARG A 412 38.26 1.69 1.81
N ILE A 413 37.63 0.93 2.71
CA ILE A 413 38.21 -0.17 3.46
C ILE A 413 38.04 -1.43 2.61
N THR A 414 39.14 -1.97 2.08
CA THR A 414 39.12 -3.04 1.07
C THR A 414 39.42 -4.43 1.63
N GLY A 415 39.74 -4.52 2.92
CA GLY A 415 40.01 -5.79 3.59
C GLY A 415 39.63 -5.77 5.08
N ASN A 416 39.53 -6.96 5.67
CA ASN A 416 39.24 -7.11 7.08
C ASN A 416 40.32 -6.45 7.95
N ILE A 417 39.87 -5.79 9.02
CA ILE A 417 40.73 -5.10 9.98
C ILE A 417 40.58 -5.75 11.35
N THR A 418 41.70 -6.20 11.91
CA THR A 418 41.80 -6.74 13.27
C THR A 418 42.73 -5.86 14.09
N VAL A 419 42.29 -5.48 15.29
CA VAL A 419 43.09 -4.70 16.23
C VAL A 419 43.35 -5.57 17.46
N PRO A 420 44.59 -6.06 17.67
CA PRO A 420 44.90 -6.90 18.82
C PRO A 420 44.82 -6.10 20.14
N ASN A 421 44.69 -6.83 21.24
CA ASN A 421 44.71 -6.24 22.58
C ASN A 421 46.01 -5.45 22.82
N GLY A 422 45.90 -4.23 23.37
CA GLY A 422 47.01 -3.29 23.54
C GLY A 422 47.34 -2.41 22.31
N ALA A 423 46.81 -2.73 21.12
CA ALA A 423 46.88 -1.88 19.94
C ALA A 423 45.70 -0.89 19.85
N PHE A 424 45.83 0.10 18.98
CA PHE A 424 44.77 1.08 18.72
C PHE A 424 44.74 1.47 17.25
N LEU A 425 43.53 1.57 16.70
CA LEU A 425 43.29 2.11 15.36
C LEU A 425 42.13 3.11 15.40
N ALA A 426 42.37 4.30 14.85
CA ALA A 426 41.31 5.23 14.49
C ALA A 426 41.44 5.65 13.03
N VAL A 427 40.32 5.66 12.31
CA VAL A 427 40.17 6.14 10.94
C VAL A 427 39.16 7.29 10.94
N ILE A 428 39.64 8.48 10.63
CA ILE A 428 38.87 9.73 10.66
C ILE A 428 38.88 10.32 9.26
N ALA A 429 37.73 10.26 8.59
CA ALA A 429 37.53 10.75 7.23
C ALA A 429 36.64 12.00 7.23
N LYS A 430 36.94 12.95 6.34
CA LYS A 430 36.07 14.11 6.11
C LYS A 430 34.79 13.70 5.38
N GLY A 431 34.91 12.73 4.48
CA GLY A 431 33.82 12.20 3.67
C GLY A 431 33.30 10.87 4.20
N THR A 432 32.89 10.00 3.28
CA THR A 432 32.31 8.69 3.58
C THR A 432 33.40 7.66 3.87
N ILE A 433 33.19 6.83 4.89
CA ILE A 433 33.93 5.58 5.08
C ILE A 433 33.09 4.47 4.45
N THR A 434 33.60 3.87 3.38
CA THR A 434 32.93 2.76 2.68
C THR A 434 33.69 1.47 2.97
N PHE A 435 33.02 0.46 3.49
CA PHE A 435 33.56 -0.89 3.56
C PHE A 435 33.27 -1.60 2.25
N ASP A 436 34.20 -2.39 1.73
CA ASP A 436 33.91 -3.19 0.54
C ASP A 436 32.97 -4.34 0.90
N PRO A 437 32.16 -4.83 -0.06
CA PRO A 437 31.32 -6.01 0.14
C PRO A 437 32.06 -7.18 0.80
N GLY A 438 33.30 -7.46 0.35
CA GLY A 438 34.13 -8.54 0.89
C GLY A 438 34.64 -8.34 2.32
N VAL A 439 34.41 -7.18 2.94
CA VAL A 439 34.82 -6.91 4.32
C VAL A 439 33.75 -7.40 5.28
N THR A 440 34.06 -8.46 6.01
CA THR A 440 33.19 -9.09 7.00
C THR A 440 33.50 -8.66 8.43
N ARG A 441 34.66 -8.00 8.66
CA ARG A 441 35.06 -7.52 9.99
C ARG A 441 35.93 -6.27 9.93
N ALA A 442 35.64 -5.30 10.80
CA ALA A 442 36.56 -4.20 11.07
C ALA A 442 36.59 -3.80 12.54
N ASP A 443 37.78 -3.90 13.15
CA ASP A 443 38.03 -3.47 14.51
C ASP A 443 38.60 -2.03 14.50
N GLY A 444 38.23 -1.20 15.49
CA GLY A 444 38.79 0.16 15.64
C GLY A 444 37.72 1.25 15.75
N TRP A 445 38.16 2.50 15.58
CA TRP A 445 37.28 3.67 15.63
C TRP A 445 37.13 4.29 14.25
N TYR A 446 35.91 4.39 13.75
CA TYR A 446 35.60 4.88 12.41
C TYR A 446 34.73 6.13 12.54
N VAL A 447 35.26 7.26 12.09
CA VAL A 447 34.60 8.58 12.16
C VAL A 447 34.55 9.16 10.76
N GLY A 448 33.34 9.28 10.20
CA GLY A 448 33.11 9.83 8.86
C GLY A 448 31.91 10.75 8.82
N ALA A 449 31.67 11.37 7.67
CA ALA A 449 30.39 12.01 7.38
C ALA A 449 29.26 10.97 7.25
N ASN A 450 29.60 9.81 6.69
CA ASN A 450 28.71 8.66 6.55
C ASN A 450 29.52 7.37 6.72
N ILE A 451 28.88 6.32 7.25
CA ILE A 451 29.43 4.95 7.28
C ILE A 451 28.59 4.12 6.30
N ALA A 452 29.22 3.61 5.24
CA ALA A 452 28.57 2.82 4.21
C ALA A 452 29.08 1.38 4.25
N VAL A 453 28.15 0.43 4.41
CA VAL A 453 28.40 -1.01 4.34
C VAL A 453 27.52 -1.55 3.21
N PRO A 454 28.03 -1.64 1.97
CA PRO A 454 27.33 -2.31 0.87
C PRO A 454 27.23 -3.82 1.15
N CYS A 455 26.20 -4.46 0.60
CA CYS A 455 26.04 -5.90 0.73
C CYS A 455 27.09 -6.65 -0.10
N LEU A 456 27.42 -7.88 0.32
CA LEU A 456 28.04 -8.88 -0.55
C LEU A 456 27.00 -9.93 -0.86
N ASP A 457 26.47 -9.85 -2.06
CA ASP A 457 25.57 -10.85 -2.62
C ASP A 457 26.32 -12.19 -2.77
N ALA A 458 25.91 -13.18 -1.98
CA ALA A 458 26.54 -14.49 -1.91
C ALA A 458 26.01 -15.48 -2.98
N ASP A 459 24.81 -15.25 -3.50
CA ASP A 459 24.07 -16.23 -4.31
C ASP A 459 23.46 -15.67 -5.61
N SER A 460 23.77 -14.42 -5.95
CA SER A 460 23.27 -13.67 -7.12
C SER A 460 21.77 -13.37 -7.09
N ASN A 461 21.13 -13.49 -5.92
CA ASN A 461 19.71 -13.18 -5.70
C ASN A 461 19.52 -11.72 -5.22
N GLY A 462 20.50 -10.85 -5.48
CA GLY A 462 20.51 -9.51 -4.92
C GLY A 462 20.77 -9.55 -3.41
N CYS A 463 20.80 -8.37 -2.80
CA CYS A 463 21.19 -8.29 -1.39
C CYS A 463 20.11 -8.92 -0.47
N ASP A 464 20.31 -10.12 0.06
CA ASP A 464 19.28 -10.85 0.80
C ASP A 464 19.71 -11.21 2.24
N LYS A 465 18.92 -12.04 2.95
CA LYS A 465 19.23 -12.39 4.35
C LYS A 465 20.35 -13.42 4.52
N THR A 466 20.77 -14.06 3.43
CA THR A 466 21.84 -15.05 3.38
C THR A 466 23.20 -14.41 3.16
N ASP A 467 23.22 -13.14 2.74
CA ASP A 467 24.41 -12.36 2.50
C ASP A 467 25.25 -12.06 3.74
N SER A 468 26.54 -11.88 3.49
CA SER A 468 27.53 -11.82 4.55
C SER A 468 27.37 -10.57 5.40
N GLN A 469 27.36 -10.81 6.71
CA GLN A 469 27.35 -9.80 7.75
C GLN A 469 28.69 -9.06 7.84
N PHE A 470 28.64 -7.73 7.97
CA PHE A 470 29.76 -6.96 8.52
C PHE A 470 29.67 -6.88 10.04
N LEU A 471 30.75 -7.25 10.73
CA LEU A 471 30.92 -7.10 12.17
C LEU A 471 31.91 -5.98 12.51
N GLY A 472 31.41 -4.91 13.12
CA GLY A 472 32.22 -3.80 13.59
C GLY A 472 32.57 -3.94 15.07
N ASN A 473 33.85 -4.08 15.42
CA ASN A 473 34.27 -4.07 16.83
C ASN A 473 34.91 -2.71 17.19
N GLY A 474 34.17 -1.88 17.91
CA GLY A 474 34.62 -0.55 18.31
C GLY A 474 33.58 0.52 18.04
N SER A 475 34.03 1.77 17.85
CA SER A 475 33.12 2.92 17.76
C SER A 475 32.91 3.36 16.31
N PHE A 476 31.65 3.54 15.91
CA PHE A 476 31.26 3.97 14.57
C PHE A 476 30.44 5.26 14.64
N ILE A 477 30.89 6.29 13.93
CA ILE A 477 30.36 7.66 14.04
C ILE A 477 30.13 8.25 12.65
N GLY A 478 28.89 8.63 12.34
CA GLY A 478 28.48 9.31 11.10
C GLY A 478 27.90 10.70 11.36
N TRP A 479 28.60 11.76 10.93
CA TRP A 479 28.20 13.15 11.10
C TRP A 479 27.63 13.75 9.81
N ARG A 480 26.31 13.92 9.69
CA ARG A 480 25.73 14.64 8.56
C ARG A 480 25.72 16.15 8.86
N LEU A 481 26.49 16.96 8.13
CA LEU A 481 26.48 18.42 8.26
C LEU A 481 25.12 18.99 7.81
N ARG A 482 24.18 19.23 8.73
CA ARG A 482 23.11 20.21 8.50
C ARG A 482 23.47 21.53 9.19
N ARG A 483 23.33 22.63 8.45
CA ARG A 483 23.53 24.01 8.94
C ARG A 483 22.75 24.24 10.24
N SER A 484 23.49 24.59 11.30
CA SER A 484 23.15 25.41 12.49
C SER A 484 21.77 25.28 13.18
N LEU A 485 21.80 25.18 14.53
CA LEU A 485 20.86 25.67 15.60
C LEU A 485 20.48 24.58 16.66
N PRO A 486 20.02 24.89 17.90
CA PRO A 486 20.84 25.03 19.12
C PRO A 486 20.53 24.05 20.28
N THR A 487 21.55 23.84 21.11
CA THR A 487 21.59 23.51 22.56
C THR A 487 20.81 22.31 23.14
N GLY A 488 21.54 21.21 23.36
CA GLY A 488 21.27 20.11 24.30
C GLY A 488 22.58 19.36 24.63
N ARG A 489 22.75 18.81 25.84
CA ARG A 489 23.99 18.13 26.30
C ARG A 489 23.98 16.63 25.94
N ILE A 490 25.12 16.11 25.46
CA ILE A 490 25.43 14.67 25.39
C ILE A 490 26.75 14.40 26.10
N TYR A 491 26.79 13.30 26.84
CA TYR A 491 28.01 12.66 27.34
C TYR A 491 28.37 11.51 26.40
N THR A 492 29.43 11.65 25.59
CA THR A 492 30.04 10.52 24.88
C THR A 492 31.31 10.16 25.62
N THR A 493 31.26 9.11 26.43
CA THR A 493 32.44 8.59 27.13
C THR A 493 33.25 7.75 26.15
N MET A 494 34.40 8.28 25.72
CA MET A 494 35.41 7.56 24.94
C MET A 494 36.11 6.55 25.85
N HIS A 495 35.77 5.27 25.74
CA HIS A 495 36.47 4.21 26.45
C HIS A 495 37.54 3.60 25.54
N PRO A 496 38.85 3.78 25.84
CA PRO A 496 39.89 3.06 25.11
C PRO A 496 39.71 1.55 25.29
N ASN A 497 39.97 0.79 24.23
CA ASN A 497 40.28 -0.63 24.37
C ASN A 497 41.52 -0.73 25.26
N ARG A 498 41.43 -1.54 26.31
CA ARG A 498 42.60 -1.87 27.12
C ARG A 498 43.54 -2.71 26.29
#